data_AF-A0A164DQB6-F1
#
_entry.id   AF-A0A164DQB6-F1
#
_cell.length_a   1.000
_cell.length_b   1.000
_cell.length_c   1.000
_cell.angle_alpha   90.00
_cell.angle_beta   90.00
_cell.angle_gamma   90.00
#
_symmetry.space_group_name_H-M   'P 1'
#
loop_
_entity.id
_entity.type
_entity.pdbx_description
1 polymer ?
#
loop_
_entity_poly.entity_id
_entity_poly.type
_entity_poly.pdbx_seq_one_letter_code
_entity_poly.pdbx_strand_id
1 'polypeptide(L)'
;TLFRQTSLVIAAQMKGSFPYVPPQTAFIFTPEENLPAGLYIEEFIGKVSGDGMYNIMVENHSFTEVNIPRNTKLGVIEIIRQVIGKVALNKSDHKPNEKSEPVVISDVDPEFQVPLSKLLNDFHDLFASKDSELGNTNLI
;
A
#
# COMPACT_ATOMS: atom_id res chain seq x y z
N THR A 1 34.76 4.83 22.46
CA THR A 1 34.31 5.87 21.51
C THR A 1 33.03 5.38 20.87
N LEU A 2 31.94 6.13 20.98
CA LEU A 2 30.65 5.74 20.42
C LEU A 2 30.75 5.81 18.89
N PHE A 3 30.56 4.68 18.22
CA PHE A 3 30.69 4.58 16.77
C PHE A 3 29.56 5.34 16.09
N ARG A 4 29.90 6.16 15.08
CA ARG A 4 28.92 6.96 14.36
C ARG A 4 28.50 6.19 13.11
N GLN A 5 27.49 5.34 13.26
CA GLN A 5 26.72 4.85 12.12
C GLN A 5 26.21 6.08 11.37
N THR A 6 26.42 6.09 10.04
CA THR A 6 25.95 7.19 9.20
C THR A 6 24.92 6.64 8.22
N SER A 7 23.88 7.42 7.98
CA SER A 7 22.82 7.07 7.04
C SER A 7 22.72 8.17 6.00
N LEU A 8 22.57 7.78 4.75
CA LEU A 8 22.41 8.66 3.61
C LEU A 8 21.13 8.28 2.87
N VAL A 9 20.31 9.28 2.55
CA VAL A 9 19.16 9.10 1.67
C VAL A 9 19.59 9.44 0.25
N ILE A 10 19.47 8.48 -0.65
CA ILE A 10 19.77 8.63 -2.08
C ILE A 10 18.45 8.75 -2.83
N ALA A 11 18.27 9.86 -3.56
CA ALA A 11 17.18 10.01 -4.51
C ALA A 11 17.58 9.36 -5.84
N ALA A 12 16.74 8.44 -6.32
CA ALA A 12 16.94 7.69 -7.55
C ALA A 12 15.74 7.90 -8.49
N GLN A 13 16.01 7.79 -9.79
CA GLN A 13 14.99 7.95 -10.83
C GLN A 13 14.76 6.62 -11.53
N MET A 14 13.48 6.23 -11.65
CA MET A 14 13.09 5.09 -12.47
C MET A 14 13.46 5.35 -13.93
N LYS A 15 14.45 4.61 -14.45
CA LYS A 15 14.80 4.61 -15.88
C LYS A 15 14.14 3.41 -16.55
N GLY A 16 12.94 3.59 -17.09
CA GLY A 16 12.26 2.55 -17.84
C GLY A 16 11.02 3.06 -18.54
N SER A 17 11.09 3.22 -19.86
CA SER A 17 9.91 3.20 -20.71
C SER A 17 9.46 1.75 -20.86
N PHE A 18 8.35 1.42 -20.21
CA PHE A 18 7.50 0.24 -20.37
C PHE A 18 7.64 -0.95 -19.39
N PRO A 19 6.52 -1.40 -18.78
CA PRO A 19 5.25 -0.66 -18.74
C PRO A 19 5.48 0.60 -17.91
N TYR A 20 5.01 1.75 -18.42
CA TYR A 20 5.02 3.04 -17.72
C TYR A 20 4.71 2.81 -16.24
N VAL A 21 5.66 3.12 -15.36
CA VAL A 21 5.44 2.99 -13.91
C VAL A 21 4.48 4.11 -13.54
N PRO A 22 3.22 3.82 -13.15
CA PRO A 22 2.28 4.86 -12.82
C PRO A 22 2.81 5.67 -11.63
N PRO A 23 2.49 6.96 -11.57
CA PRO A 23 2.62 7.72 -10.34
C PRO A 23 2.11 6.93 -9.13
N GLN A 24 2.82 7.02 -8.01
CA GLN A 24 2.43 6.42 -6.73
C GLN A 24 2.42 4.88 -6.69
N THR A 25 3.04 4.24 -7.67
CA THR A 25 3.15 2.78 -7.68
C THR A 25 4.03 2.27 -6.56
N ALA A 26 3.53 1.26 -5.85
CA ALA A 26 4.30 0.57 -4.83
C ALA A 26 5.31 -0.39 -5.47
N PHE A 27 6.46 -0.53 -4.83
CA PHE A 27 7.51 -1.43 -5.25
C PHE A 27 8.16 -2.09 -4.04
N ILE A 28 8.74 -3.27 -4.25
CA ILE A 28 9.66 -3.90 -3.30
C ILE A 28 11.07 -3.60 -3.78
N PHE A 29 11.92 -3.10 -2.88
CA PHE A 29 13.35 -3.01 -3.10
C PHE A 29 14.02 -4.13 -2.34
N THR A 30 14.72 -5.00 -3.06
CA THR A 30 15.54 -6.06 -2.47
C THR A 30 17.01 -5.69 -2.68
N PRO A 31 17.82 -5.55 -1.60
CA PRO A 31 19.22 -5.19 -1.70
C PRO A 31 20.03 -6.29 -2.39
N GLU A 32 21.15 -5.92 -3.02
CA GLU A 32 22.08 -6.92 -3.56
C GLU A 32 22.77 -7.67 -2.41
N GLU A 33 22.98 -8.98 -2.54
CA GLU A 33 23.69 -9.76 -1.51
C GLU A 33 25.15 -9.31 -1.33
N ASN A 34 25.77 -8.84 -2.40
CA ASN A 34 27.20 -8.50 -2.46
C ASN A 34 27.43 -6.98 -2.48
N LEU A 35 26.84 -6.26 -1.53
CA LEU A 35 27.14 -4.84 -1.34
C LEU A 35 28.60 -4.62 -0.91
N PRO A 36 29.20 -3.45 -1.23
CA PRO A 36 30.52 -3.09 -0.70
C PRO A 36 30.58 -3.22 0.82
N ALA A 37 31.73 -3.67 1.34
CA ALA A 37 31.90 -3.97 2.75
C ALA A 37 31.50 -2.79 3.66
N GLY A 38 30.66 -3.07 4.64
CA GLY A 38 30.15 -2.09 5.60
C GLY A 38 28.99 -1.23 5.09
N LEU A 39 28.54 -1.40 3.85
CA LEU A 39 27.26 -0.85 3.41
C LEU A 39 26.13 -1.80 3.75
N TYR A 40 25.05 -1.22 4.23
CA TYR A 40 23.82 -1.91 4.54
C TYR A 40 22.64 -1.13 3.93
N ILE A 41 21.74 -1.87 3.29
CA ILE A 41 20.47 -1.36 2.79
C ILE A 41 19.44 -2.39 3.22
N GLU A 42 18.42 -1.96 3.95
CA GLU A 42 17.32 -2.82 4.36
C GLU A 42 16.42 -3.13 3.16
N GLU A 43 15.80 -4.31 3.13
CA GLU A 43 14.69 -4.56 2.21
C GLU A 43 13.49 -3.72 2.63
N PHE A 44 12.83 -3.06 1.68
CA PHE A 44 11.70 -2.19 2.00
C PHE A 44 10.66 -2.13 0.89
N ILE A 45 9.44 -1.76 1.29
CA ILE A 45 8.37 -1.40 0.37
C ILE A 45 8.38 0.11 0.19
N GLY A 46 8.60 0.56 -1.04
CA GLY A 46 8.61 1.97 -1.42
C GLY A 46 7.42 2.35 -2.28
N LYS A 47 7.27 3.65 -2.51
CA LYS A 47 6.35 4.21 -3.51
C LYS A 47 7.12 5.15 -4.42
N VAL A 48 6.85 5.06 -5.72
CA VAL A 48 7.38 5.99 -6.71
C VAL A 48 6.59 7.30 -6.63
N SER A 49 7.26 8.44 -6.61
CA SER A 49 6.62 9.76 -6.69
C SER A 49 6.02 10.02 -8.08
N GLY A 50 5.26 11.11 -8.22
CA GLY A 50 4.60 11.44 -9.48
C GLY A 50 5.54 11.72 -10.66
N ASP A 51 6.78 12.12 -10.37
CA ASP A 51 7.86 12.39 -11.33
C ASP A 51 8.80 11.18 -11.55
N GLY A 52 8.44 10.00 -11.02
CA GLY A 52 9.23 8.78 -11.23
C GLY A 52 10.42 8.63 -10.28
N MET A 53 10.53 9.47 -9.25
CA MET A 53 11.59 9.41 -8.26
C MET A 53 11.24 8.47 -7.11
N TYR A 54 12.26 7.99 -6.41
CA TYR A 54 12.13 7.23 -5.17
C TYR A 54 13.40 7.42 -4.34
N ASN A 55 13.28 7.15 -3.04
CA ASN A 55 14.40 7.28 -2.10
C ASN A 55 14.85 5.90 -1.62
N ILE A 56 16.16 5.74 -1.43
CA ILE A 56 16.79 4.59 -0.79
C ILE A 56 17.57 5.10 0.42
N MET A 57 17.42 4.45 1.57
CA MET A 57 18.29 4.70 2.71
C MET A 57 19.48 3.74 2.67
N VAL A 58 20.68 4.30 2.62
CA VAL A 58 21.93 3.55 2.67
C VAL A 58 22.62 3.83 3.98
N GLU A 59 22.99 2.79 4.70
CA GLU A 59 23.69 2.90 5.96
C GLU A 59 25.14 2.45 5.80
N ASN A 60 26.04 3.21 6.41
CA ASN A 60 27.44 2.84 6.56
C ASN A 60 27.68 2.38 8.00
N HIS A 61 27.90 1.07 8.14
CA HIS A 61 28.22 0.37 9.39
C HIS A 61 29.73 0.18 9.56
N SER A 62 30.56 0.66 8.63
CA SER A 62 32.01 0.61 8.76
C SER A 62 32.56 1.75 9.63
N PHE A 63 33.84 1.62 10.01
CA PHE A 63 34.57 2.64 10.74
C PHE A 63 35.19 3.72 9.85
N THR A 64 34.99 3.62 8.53
CA THR A 64 35.62 4.49 7.53
C THR A 64 34.57 5.00 6.56
N GLU A 65 34.92 6.02 5.79
CA GLU A 65 34.10 6.41 4.64
C GLU A 65 34.14 5.30 3.57
N VAL A 66 32.98 4.96 3.01
CA VAL A 66 32.86 3.96 1.95
C VAL A 66 32.54 4.67 0.65
N ASN A 67 33.38 4.45 -0.36
CA ASN A 67 33.16 4.98 -1.71
C ASN A 67 32.31 4.02 -2.53
N ILE A 68 31.20 4.51 -3.10
CA ILE A 68 30.31 3.74 -3.96
C ILE A 68 30.58 4.13 -5.43
N PRO A 69 31.12 3.23 -6.26
CA PRO A 69 31.23 3.46 -7.70
C PRO A 69 29.86 3.77 -8.33
N ARG A 70 29.83 4.68 -9.32
CA ARG A 70 28.57 5.16 -9.93
C ARG A 70 27.69 4.05 -10.52
N ASN A 71 28.29 2.94 -10.95
CA ASN A 71 27.58 1.83 -11.60
C ASN A 71 27.40 0.60 -10.68
N THR A 72 27.63 0.75 -9.37
CA THR A 72 27.40 -0.33 -8.41
C THR A 72 25.92 -0.67 -8.38
N LYS A 73 25.60 -1.95 -8.60
CA LYS A 73 24.25 -2.46 -8.40
C LYS A 73 23.98 -2.52 -6.90
N LEU A 74 23.01 -1.74 -6.44
CA LEU A 74 22.62 -1.68 -5.02
C LEU A 74 21.49 -2.65 -4.66
N GLY A 75 20.73 -3.10 -5.66
CA GLY A 75 19.60 -3.99 -5.48
C GLY A 75 18.72 -4.05 -6.73
N VAL A 76 17.56 -4.65 -6.55
CA VAL A 76 16.53 -4.83 -7.57
C VAL A 76 15.24 -4.18 -7.09
N ILE A 77 14.50 -3.57 -8.02
CA ILE A 77 13.16 -3.08 -7.75
C ILE A 77 12.16 -3.91 -8.52
N GLU A 78 11.20 -4.48 -7.78
CA GLU A 78 10.07 -5.20 -8.33
C GLU A 78 8.80 -4.37 -8.15
N ILE A 79 8.12 -4.09 -9.25
CA ILE A 79 6.87 -3.34 -9.24
C ILE A 79 5.72 -4.30 -8.97
N ILE A 80 5.02 -4.09 -7.86
CA ILE A 80 3.81 -4.86 -7.55
C ILE A 80 2.65 -4.23 -8.33
N ARG A 81 2.23 -4.86 -9.43
CA ARG A 81 0.96 -4.56 -10.09
C ARG A 81 0.08 -5.80 -10.16
N GLN A 82 -0.82 -5.95 -9.20
CA GLN A 82 -1.96 -6.85 -9.34
C GLN A 82 -3.20 -6.22 -8.73
N VAL A 83 -3.91 -5.42 -9.53
CA VAL A 83 -5.28 -5.04 -9.19
C VAL A 83 -6.16 -6.24 -9.55
N ILE A 84 -6.38 -7.13 -8.58
CA ILE A 84 -7.21 -8.34 -8.74
C ILE A 84 -8.73 -8.05 -8.70
N GLY A 85 -9.11 -6.82 -8.36
CA GLY A 85 -10.49 -6.39 -8.38
C GLY A 85 -10.60 -4.89 -8.14
N LYS A 86 -11.59 -4.25 -8.76
CA LYS A 86 -12.02 -2.89 -8.45
C LYS A 86 -13.41 -3.00 -7.84
N VAL A 87 -13.55 -2.68 -6.56
CA VAL A 87 -14.87 -2.59 -5.92
C VAL A 87 -15.35 -1.15 -6.09
N ALA A 88 -16.37 -0.96 -6.91
CA ALA A 88 -17.09 0.29 -7.00
C ALA A 88 -18.50 0.05 -6.47
N LEU A 89 -18.95 0.90 -5.54
CA LEU A 89 -20.38 1.00 -5.25
C LEU A 89 -21.01 1.63 -6.49
N ASN A 90 -21.63 0.82 -7.35
CA ASN A 90 -22.54 1.38 -8.35
C ASN A 90 -23.63 2.09 -7.56
N LYS A 91 -23.57 3.43 -7.50
CA LYS A 91 -24.75 4.22 -7.26
C LYS A 91 -25.62 4.01 -8.49
N SER A 92 -26.39 2.93 -8.53
CA SER A 92 -27.53 2.90 -9.41
C SER A 92 -28.44 4.04 -8.95
N ASP A 93 -28.98 4.80 -9.89
CA ASP A 93 -30.10 5.71 -9.66
C ASP A 93 -31.37 4.90 -9.35
N HIS A 94 -31.29 3.90 -8.48
CA HIS A 94 -32.43 3.16 -8.00
C HIS A 94 -33.17 4.03 -7.00
N LYS A 95 -34.34 4.47 -7.46
CA LYS A 95 -35.37 5.07 -6.61
C LYS A 95 -35.56 4.18 -5.38
N PRO A 96 -35.82 4.75 -4.18
CA PRO A 96 -35.63 4.05 -2.90
C PRO A 96 -36.60 2.90 -2.59
N ASN A 97 -37.41 2.44 -3.55
CA ASN A 97 -38.63 1.66 -3.28
C ASN A 97 -38.80 0.40 -4.14
N GLU A 98 -37.74 -0.19 -4.66
CA GLU A 98 -37.82 -1.60 -5.09
C GLU A 98 -37.35 -2.48 -3.94
N LYS A 99 -38.31 -3.19 -3.32
CA LYS A 99 -38.03 -4.30 -2.43
C LYS A 99 -37.31 -5.37 -3.24
N SER A 100 -35.98 -5.31 -3.24
CA SER A 100 -35.14 -6.38 -3.77
C SER A 100 -35.34 -7.61 -2.89
N GLU A 101 -35.88 -8.67 -3.48
CA GLU A 101 -36.00 -9.97 -2.81
C GLU A 101 -34.59 -10.43 -2.37
N PRO A 102 -34.45 -10.97 -1.15
CA PRO A 102 -33.16 -11.40 -0.66
C PRO A 102 -32.61 -12.49 -1.57
N VAL A 103 -31.41 -12.25 -2.12
CA VAL A 103 -30.67 -13.25 -2.90
C VAL A 103 -30.34 -14.40 -1.96
N VAL A 104 -31.05 -15.51 -2.10
CA VAL A 104 -30.78 -16.75 -1.38
C VAL A 104 -29.51 -17.36 -1.96
N ILE A 105 -28.39 -17.24 -1.23
CA ILE A 105 -27.13 -17.90 -1.58
C ILE A 105 -27.25 -19.34 -1.10
N SER A 106 -27.49 -20.28 -2.03
CA SER A 106 -27.79 -21.70 -1.76
C SER A 106 -26.69 -22.46 -1.02
N ASP A 107 -25.47 -21.93 -1.03
CA ASP A 107 -24.26 -22.61 -0.56
C ASP A 107 -23.90 -22.27 0.89
N VAL A 108 -24.75 -21.51 1.58
CA VAL A 108 -24.55 -21.08 2.97
C VAL A 108 -25.61 -21.74 3.86
N ASP A 109 -25.20 -22.28 5.00
CA ASP A 109 -26.13 -22.88 5.96
C ASP A 109 -27.24 -21.88 6.34
N PRO A 110 -28.53 -22.26 6.37
CA PRO A 110 -29.64 -21.37 6.72
C PRO A 110 -29.43 -20.58 8.01
N GLU A 111 -28.69 -21.12 8.99
CA GLU A 111 -28.37 -20.42 10.25
C GLU A 111 -27.48 -19.17 10.03
N PHE A 112 -26.70 -19.14 8.93
CA PHE A 112 -25.82 -18.03 8.55
C PHE A 112 -26.36 -17.16 7.41
N GLN A 113 -27.53 -17.48 6.85
CA GLN A 113 -28.20 -16.62 5.85
C GLN A 113 -28.94 -15.43 6.49
N VAL A 114 -29.53 -15.62 7.67
CA VAL A 114 -30.24 -14.58 8.44
C VAL A 114 -29.32 -13.49 9.03
N PRO A 115 -28.11 -13.81 9.57
CA PRO A 115 -27.21 -12.84 10.18
C PRO A 115 -26.74 -11.74 9.23
N LEU A 116 -26.57 -12.00 7.94
CA LEU A 116 -25.95 -11.03 7.04
C LEU A 116 -26.88 -9.84 6.74
N SER A 117 -28.16 -10.12 6.49
CA SER A 117 -29.16 -9.07 6.23
C SER A 117 -29.42 -8.21 7.47
N LYS A 118 -29.43 -8.83 8.64
CA LYS A 118 -29.53 -8.13 9.91
C LYS A 118 -28.28 -7.29 10.19
N LEU A 119 -27.09 -7.85 9.96
CA LEU A 119 -25.81 -7.14 10.13
C LEU A 119 -25.73 -5.90 9.23
N LEU A 120 -26.14 -6.00 7.96
CA LEU A 120 -26.12 -4.87 7.03
C LEU A 120 -27.11 -3.76 7.45
N ASN A 121 -28.29 -4.13 7.96
CA ASN A 121 -29.25 -3.17 8.50
C ASN A 121 -28.75 -2.54 9.81
N ASP A 122 -28.18 -3.34 10.72
CA ASP A 122 -27.60 -2.86 11.97
C ASP A 122 -26.44 -1.87 11.70
N PHE A 123 -25.61 -2.12 10.69
CA PHE A 123 -24.58 -1.18 10.22
C PHE A 123 -25.19 0.11 9.68
N HIS A 124 -26.26 0.02 8.89
CA HIS A 124 -26.91 1.20 8.34
C HIS A 124 -27.51 2.08 9.46
N ASP A 125 -28.13 1.46 10.46
CA ASP A 125 -28.74 2.18 11.60
C ASP A 125 -27.69 2.79 12.53
N LEU A 126 -26.53 2.13 12.72
CA LEU A 126 -25.43 2.63 13.54
C LEU A 126 -24.82 3.94 12.99
N PHE A 127 -24.79 4.09 11.65
CA PHE A 127 -24.16 5.23 10.97
C PHE A 127 -25.15 6.26 10.40
N ALA A 128 -26.45 5.95 10.30
CA ALA A 128 -27.46 6.84 9.70
C ALA A 128 -28.45 7.46 10.70
N SER A 129 -28.41 7.10 11.98
CA SER A 129 -29.23 7.74 13.01
C SER A 129 -28.77 9.17 13.31
N LYS A 130 -29.69 10.13 13.32
CA LYS A 130 -29.42 11.55 13.69
C LYS A 130 -28.98 11.73 15.14
N ASP A 131 -29.12 10.69 15.95
CA ASP A 131 -28.75 10.66 17.36
C ASP A 131 -27.47 9.84 17.60
N SER A 132 -26.81 9.36 16.53
CA SER A 132 -25.55 8.62 16.63
C SER A 132 -24.41 9.57 17.01
N GLU A 133 -23.94 9.47 18.25
CA GLU A 133 -22.82 10.27 18.81
C GLU A 133 -21.48 10.02 18.10
N LEU A 134 -21.40 9.08 17.15
CA LEU A 134 -20.20 8.75 16.38
C LEU A 134 -19.91 9.73 15.22
N GLY A 135 -20.76 10.75 15.03
CA GLY A 135 -20.64 11.76 13.98
C GLY A 135 -19.68 12.93 14.24
N ASN A 136 -18.77 12.85 15.22
CA ASN A 136 -17.68 13.82 15.34
C ASN A 136 -16.36 13.11 15.63
N THR A 137 -15.68 12.71 14.55
CA THR A 137 -14.23 12.73 14.57
C THR A 137 -13.81 13.82 13.61
N ASN A 138 -13.12 14.84 14.12
CA ASN A 138 -12.49 15.93 13.36
C ASN A 138 -11.36 15.36 12.47
N LEU A 139 -11.71 14.52 11.50
CA LEU A 139 -10.79 13.95 10.53
C LEU A 139 -11.36 14.24 9.14
N ILE A 140 -10.58 15.07 8.46
CA ILE A 140 -10.76 15.68 7.14
C ILE A 140 -10.99 14.63 6.05
#